data_AF-A0AAD1UN83-F1
#
_entry.id   AF-A0AAD1UN83-F1
#
_cell.length_a   1.000
_cell.length_b   1.000
_cell.length_c   1.000
_cell.angle_alpha   90.00
_cell.angle_beta   90.00
_cell.angle_gamma   90.00
#
_symmetry.space_group_name_H-M   'P 1'
#
loop_
_entity.id
_entity.type
_entity.pdbx_description
1 polymer ?
#
loop_
_entity_poly.entity_id
_entity_poly.type
_entity_poly.pdbx_seq_one_letter_code
_entity_poly.pdbx_strand_id
1 'polypeptide(L)'
;MELTKTFSKIWICVLLFTTFTAAMRLTQEVDLGPTSGEIPNGEYVARFAVNQGSNLHASVRVRLTEKYKEDKEYPVFLYLIHDPEWESVIHGYNCTSIPDKAKFSIPPLTLRGDGEWSRWASVEEPDLPETTVVYIVITDCQGATHQADPNLPPIEVDVHMLNHGSELSHEDHGLIYLYPVLFIVYFYFLAKSVYSLGKDALNDVEVDPANIGIIFAIYTEFLHIACTSIHLYVYAYNGSGFYLLDLSATFFQMTAQVVVVGLFTMIAHGWKITENDIAENTGLVVLGGVICVVQSLASYLTFLDDGAHHKYHDYGGYQGIIMVALRILTWIVFVYGIVKNIGKVNRKAKPLLKALSVAGSLYMMAFPGLWFLCYLIPGYLQNRVIVFGNLFIQLFSVIILINQLSKRDSKFSEASKISKKVLPSAT
;
A
#
# COMPACT_ATOMS: atom_id res chain seq x y z
N MET A 1 -33.40 -1.77 6.14
CA MET A 1 -33.36 -3.12 5.54
C MET A 1 -33.05 -3.11 4.04
N GLU A 2 -33.33 -2.02 3.30
CA GLU A 2 -32.89 -1.90 1.89
C GLU A 2 -31.41 -1.52 1.74
N LEU A 3 -30.87 -0.63 2.59
CA LEU A 3 -29.46 -0.22 2.54
C LEU A 3 -28.48 -1.40 2.70
N THR A 4 -28.82 -2.38 3.56
CA THR A 4 -28.04 -3.60 3.75
C THR A 4 -28.04 -4.50 2.51
N LYS A 5 -29.13 -4.49 1.71
CA LYS A 5 -29.21 -5.23 0.46
C LYS A 5 -28.41 -4.56 -0.66
N THR A 6 -28.42 -3.23 -0.73
CA THR A 6 -27.64 -2.48 -1.73
C THR A 6 -26.15 -2.55 -1.45
N PHE A 7 -25.74 -2.42 -0.18
CA PHE A 7 -24.35 -2.66 0.23
C PHE A 7 -23.92 -4.09 -0.06
N SER A 8 -24.73 -5.09 0.30
CA SER A 8 -24.41 -6.50 0.03
C SER A 8 -24.19 -6.78 -1.47
N LYS A 9 -24.99 -6.20 -2.37
CA LYS A 9 -24.84 -6.41 -3.82
C LYS A 9 -23.57 -5.78 -4.38
N ILE A 10 -23.22 -4.56 -3.96
CA ILE A 10 -21.96 -3.90 -4.36
C ILE A 10 -20.76 -4.71 -3.86
N TRP A 11 -20.83 -5.21 -2.62
CA TRP A 11 -19.80 -6.03 -2.01
C TRP A 11 -19.64 -7.41 -2.67
N ILE A 12 -20.74 -8.05 -3.08
CA ILE A 12 -20.68 -9.30 -3.84
C ILE A 12 -20.06 -9.10 -5.22
N CYS A 13 -20.34 -7.97 -5.90
CA CYS A 13 -19.69 -7.65 -7.18
C CYS A 13 -18.17 -7.43 -7.02
N VAL A 14 -17.75 -6.78 -5.93
CA VAL A 14 -16.32 -6.56 -5.63
C VAL A 14 -15.63 -7.87 -5.22
N LEU A 15 -16.28 -8.71 -4.41
CA LEU A 15 -15.78 -10.05 -4.05
C LEU A 15 -15.68 -10.99 -5.27
N LEU A 16 -16.65 -10.95 -6.18
CA LEU A 16 -16.59 -11.73 -7.42
C LEU A 16 -15.46 -11.26 -8.36
N PHE A 17 -15.07 -9.97 -8.28
CA PHE A 17 -13.92 -9.45 -9.00
C PHE A 17 -12.59 -9.97 -8.42
N THR A 18 -12.52 -10.22 -7.12
CA THR A 18 -11.31 -10.78 -6.46
C THR A 18 -11.10 -12.28 -6.71
N THR A 19 -12.11 -13.01 -7.20
CA THR A 19 -12.00 -14.47 -7.43
C THR A 19 -11.42 -14.89 -8.77
N PHE A 20 -11.02 -13.94 -9.63
CA PHE A 20 -10.30 -14.22 -10.88
C PHE A 20 -8.92 -13.59 -10.84
N THR A 21 -7.91 -14.31 -10.35
CA THR A 21 -6.52 -14.11 -10.81
C THR A 21 -5.71 -15.35 -10.47
N ALA A 22 -5.17 -16.00 -11.51
CA ALA A 22 -4.15 -17.02 -11.37
C ALA A 22 -2.95 -16.41 -10.63
N ALA A 23 -2.24 -17.23 -9.84
CA ALA A 23 -1.02 -16.82 -9.16
C ALA A 23 0.00 -16.32 -10.21
N MET A 24 0.09 -15.01 -10.34
CA MET A 24 1.07 -14.34 -11.18
C MET A 24 2.38 -14.36 -10.40
N ARG A 25 3.33 -15.18 -10.84
CA ARG A 25 4.70 -15.06 -10.39
C ARG A 25 5.24 -13.81 -11.08
N LEU A 26 5.68 -12.80 -10.32
CA LEU A 26 6.28 -11.58 -10.86
C LEU A 26 7.67 -11.94 -11.42
N THR A 27 7.67 -12.37 -12.67
CA THR A 27 8.85 -12.46 -13.51
C THR A 27 8.81 -11.26 -14.43
N GLN A 28 9.86 -10.44 -14.42
CA GLN A 28 9.90 -9.24 -15.24
C GLN A 28 10.32 -9.61 -16.65
N GLU A 29 9.50 -9.21 -17.63
CA GLU A 29 9.85 -9.26 -19.03
C GLU A 29 10.63 -7.99 -19.39
N VAL A 30 11.78 -8.18 -20.02
CA VAL A 30 12.77 -7.16 -20.37
C VAL A 30 12.97 -7.21 -21.87
N ASP A 31 12.87 -6.06 -22.54
CA ASP A 31 13.20 -5.92 -23.96
C ASP A 31 14.49 -5.09 -24.05
N LEU A 32 15.52 -5.60 -24.70
CA LEU A 32 16.82 -4.90 -24.85
C LEU A 32 16.96 -4.21 -26.21
N GLY A 33 15.87 -4.00 -26.93
CA GLY A 33 15.84 -3.22 -28.15
C GLY A 33 16.51 -1.83 -28.06
N PRO A 34 16.94 -1.26 -29.20
CA PRO A 34 17.66 0.02 -29.24
C PRO A 34 16.84 1.24 -28.78
N THR A 35 15.53 1.07 -28.59
CA THR A 35 14.59 2.09 -28.10
C THR A 35 13.76 1.58 -26.91
N SER A 36 14.05 0.41 -26.37
CA SER A 36 13.32 -0.13 -25.22
C SER A 36 13.95 0.40 -23.93
N GLY A 37 13.10 0.68 -22.93
CA GLY A 37 13.53 1.18 -21.64
C GLY A 37 14.01 2.64 -21.64
N GLU A 38 14.44 3.08 -20.45
CA GLU A 38 14.95 4.44 -20.22
C GLU A 38 16.45 4.57 -20.47
N ILE A 39 17.16 3.43 -20.61
CA ILE A 39 18.59 3.36 -20.90
C ILE A 39 18.76 2.79 -22.32
N PRO A 40 19.37 3.51 -23.27
CA PRO A 40 19.56 2.96 -24.61
C PRO A 40 20.39 1.66 -24.59
N ASN A 41 19.82 0.54 -25.04
CA ASN A 41 20.43 -0.81 -24.99
C ASN A 41 20.68 -1.34 -23.57
N GLY A 42 19.94 -0.86 -22.57
CA GLY A 42 19.97 -1.39 -21.23
C GLY A 42 18.62 -1.24 -20.56
N GLU A 43 18.35 -2.05 -19.55
CA GLU A 43 17.09 -1.98 -18.83
C GLU A 43 17.33 -2.20 -17.34
N TYR A 44 16.59 -1.44 -16.55
CA TYR A 44 16.54 -1.65 -15.12
C TYR A 44 15.71 -2.91 -14.81
N VAL A 45 16.25 -3.78 -13.96
CA VAL A 45 15.57 -5.01 -13.54
C VAL A 45 15.01 -4.83 -12.14
N ALA A 46 15.87 -4.71 -11.13
CA ALA A 46 15.43 -4.72 -9.74
C ALA A 46 16.23 -3.74 -8.89
N ARG A 47 15.62 -3.32 -7.77
CA ARG A 47 16.27 -2.57 -6.70
C ARG A 47 16.17 -3.35 -5.39
N PHE A 48 17.17 -3.20 -4.54
CA PHE A 48 17.18 -3.82 -3.22
C PHE A 48 18.04 -3.03 -2.25
N ALA A 49 17.49 -2.69 -1.09
CA ALA A 49 18.22 -1.98 -0.05
C ALA A 49 18.85 -2.97 0.93
N VAL A 50 20.12 -2.75 1.28
CA VAL A 50 20.92 -3.68 2.07
C VAL A 50 21.44 -2.98 3.32
N ASN A 51 21.48 -3.69 4.46
CA ASN A 51 21.90 -3.11 5.73
C ASN A 51 23.41 -2.87 5.77
N GLN A 52 23.82 -1.82 6.47
CA GLN A 52 25.21 -1.68 6.92
C GLN A 52 25.67 -2.94 7.69
N GLY A 53 26.88 -3.41 7.39
CA GLY A 53 27.51 -4.56 8.03
C GLY A 53 26.89 -5.90 7.66
N SER A 54 26.06 -5.93 6.61
CA SER A 54 25.48 -7.16 6.07
C SER A 54 26.20 -7.60 4.80
N ASN A 55 26.03 -8.88 4.46
CA ASN A 55 26.51 -9.42 3.21
C ASN A 55 25.37 -9.33 2.19
N LEU A 56 25.63 -8.66 1.08
CA LEU A 56 24.76 -8.72 -0.09
C LEU A 56 25.06 -10.02 -0.82
N HIS A 57 24.03 -10.85 -1.01
CA HIS A 57 24.11 -11.99 -1.89
C HIS A 57 23.03 -11.84 -2.97
N ALA A 58 23.45 -11.58 -4.21
CA ALA A 58 22.58 -11.43 -5.35
C ALA A 58 22.78 -12.59 -6.33
N SER A 59 21.71 -13.28 -6.69
CA SER A 59 21.68 -14.37 -7.65
C SER A 59 20.71 -14.05 -8.77
N VAL A 60 21.14 -14.21 -10.01
CA VAL A 60 20.31 -13.93 -11.19
C VAL A 60 20.34 -15.10 -12.16
N ARG A 61 19.21 -15.33 -12.81
CA ARG A 61 19.09 -16.18 -14.01
C ARG A 61 18.16 -15.52 -15.01
N VAL A 62 18.38 -15.83 -16.27
CA VAL A 62 17.63 -15.34 -17.43
C VAL A 62 17.09 -16.48 -18.29
N ARG A 63 16.01 -16.24 -19.02
CA ARG A 63 15.50 -17.06 -20.14
C ARG A 63 14.81 -16.20 -21.19
N LEU A 64 14.51 -16.76 -22.35
CA LEU A 64 13.57 -16.16 -23.29
C LEU A 64 12.13 -16.49 -22.90
N THR A 65 11.20 -15.57 -23.13
CA THR A 65 9.75 -15.79 -22.90
C THR A 65 9.18 -16.89 -23.78
N GLU A 66 9.71 -17.04 -24.99
CA GLU A 66 9.36 -18.10 -25.92
C GLU A 66 10.60 -18.71 -26.59
N LYS A 67 10.42 -19.92 -27.14
CA LYS A 67 11.50 -20.61 -27.86
C LYS A 67 11.86 -19.85 -29.13
N TYR A 68 13.15 -19.62 -29.34
CA TYR A 68 13.66 -18.87 -30.47
C TYR A 68 15.04 -19.33 -30.91
N LYS A 69 15.14 -19.92 -32.10
CA LYS A 69 16.39 -20.41 -32.70
C LYS A 69 17.21 -21.24 -31.71
N GLU A 70 16.73 -22.45 -31.40
CA GLU A 70 17.23 -23.33 -30.32
C GLU A 70 18.77 -23.55 -30.32
N ASP A 71 19.42 -23.50 -31.48
CA ASP A 71 20.88 -23.68 -31.61
C ASP A 71 21.72 -22.42 -31.32
N LYS A 72 21.08 -21.27 -31.05
CA LYS A 72 21.75 -20.00 -30.78
C LYS A 72 21.80 -19.69 -29.29
N GLU A 73 22.94 -19.11 -28.90
CA GLU A 73 23.18 -18.60 -27.57
C GLU A 73 23.56 -17.12 -27.66
N TYR A 74 23.03 -16.31 -26.75
CA TYR A 74 23.30 -14.88 -26.68
C TYR A 74 23.87 -14.53 -25.31
N PRO A 75 25.07 -13.90 -25.22
CA PRO A 75 25.61 -13.48 -23.94
C PRO A 75 24.88 -12.23 -23.44
N VAL A 76 24.55 -12.22 -22.15
CA VAL A 76 23.87 -11.12 -21.48
C VAL A 76 24.73 -10.64 -20.31
N PHE A 77 24.87 -9.32 -20.19
CA PHE A 77 25.69 -8.69 -19.15
C PHE A 77 24.80 -8.00 -18.13
N LEU A 78 25.04 -8.29 -16.85
CA LEU A 78 24.34 -7.65 -15.73
C LEU A 78 25.32 -6.96 -14.81
N TYR A 79 24.93 -5.78 -14.36
CA TYR A 79 25.73 -4.90 -13.52
C TYR A 79 24.98 -4.52 -12.25
N LEU A 80 25.70 -4.49 -11.13
CA LEU A 80 25.21 -3.98 -9.86
C LEU A 80 25.75 -2.56 -9.66
N ILE A 81 24.84 -1.63 -9.46
CA ILE A 81 25.12 -0.20 -9.31
C ILE A 81 24.59 0.24 -7.95
N HIS A 82 25.42 0.95 -7.18
CA HIS A 82 25.02 1.46 -5.86
C HIS A 82 24.42 2.86 -5.99
N ASP A 83 23.62 3.26 -5.01
CA ASP A 83 23.29 4.66 -4.74
C ASP A 83 24.52 5.31 -4.05
N PRO A 84 25.08 6.46 -4.50
CA PRO A 84 24.51 7.48 -5.41
C PRO A 84 24.86 7.38 -6.90
N GLU A 85 25.66 6.40 -7.33
CA GLU A 85 26.08 6.29 -8.74
C GLU A 85 24.90 6.09 -9.68
N TRP A 86 23.79 5.51 -9.20
CA TRP A 86 22.56 5.26 -9.96
C TRP A 86 21.95 6.51 -10.62
N GLU A 87 21.81 7.61 -9.88
CA GLU A 87 21.23 8.86 -10.40
C GLU A 87 22.01 9.38 -11.61
N SER A 88 23.33 9.17 -11.57
CA SER A 88 24.20 9.54 -12.69
C SER A 88 23.94 8.66 -13.91
N VAL A 89 23.66 7.37 -13.74
CA VAL A 89 23.43 6.40 -14.84
C VAL A 89 22.14 6.71 -15.59
N ILE A 90 21.05 7.04 -14.90
CA ILE A 90 19.77 7.39 -15.54
C ILE A 90 19.85 8.69 -16.35
N HIS A 91 20.46 9.74 -15.79
CA HIS A 91 20.31 11.10 -16.33
C HIS A 91 21.36 11.53 -17.36
N GLY A 92 22.40 10.71 -17.63
CA GLY A 92 23.59 11.24 -18.26
C GLY A 92 24.41 10.36 -19.19
N TYR A 93 24.12 9.08 -19.38
CA TYR A 93 25.10 8.21 -20.06
C TYR A 93 24.55 7.20 -21.06
N ASN A 94 25.41 6.91 -22.05
CA ASN A 94 25.27 5.80 -22.98
C ASN A 94 25.58 4.48 -22.27
N CYS A 95 24.97 3.38 -22.74
CA CYS A 95 25.20 2.01 -22.26
C CYS A 95 26.67 1.70 -21.95
N THR A 96 27.59 2.18 -22.80
CA THR A 96 29.03 1.89 -22.73
C THR A 96 29.74 2.37 -21.45
N SER A 97 29.17 3.29 -20.66
CA SER A 97 29.76 3.73 -19.39
C SER A 97 29.22 3.00 -18.16
N ILE A 98 28.22 2.13 -18.32
CA ILE A 98 27.66 1.34 -17.23
C ILE A 98 28.73 0.45 -16.58
N PRO A 99 29.62 -0.24 -17.34
CA PRO A 99 30.67 -1.05 -16.74
C PRO A 99 31.64 -0.26 -15.85
N ASP A 100 31.92 1.01 -16.20
CA ASP A 100 32.85 1.86 -15.45
C ASP A 100 32.26 2.35 -14.12
N LYS A 101 30.92 2.36 -14.00
CA LYS A 101 30.19 2.80 -12.80
C LYS A 101 29.66 1.65 -11.97
N ALA A 102 29.59 0.47 -12.54
CA ALA A 102 29.21 -0.74 -11.84
C ALA A 102 30.26 -1.05 -10.77
N LYS A 103 29.81 -1.23 -9.53
CA LYS A 103 30.71 -1.67 -8.45
C LYS A 103 31.07 -3.15 -8.64
N PHE A 104 30.13 -3.92 -9.17
CA PHE A 104 30.31 -5.33 -9.51
C PHE A 104 29.64 -5.67 -10.84
N SER A 105 30.24 -6.58 -11.58
CA SER A 105 29.61 -7.26 -12.73
C SER A 105 29.26 -8.69 -12.34
N ILE A 106 28.03 -9.11 -12.63
CA ILE A 106 27.68 -10.53 -12.56
C ILE A 106 28.39 -11.24 -13.73
N PRO A 107 28.92 -12.46 -13.54
CA PRO A 107 29.44 -13.25 -14.65
C PRO A 107 28.44 -13.31 -15.82
N PRO A 108 28.90 -13.22 -17.08
CA PRO A 108 28.00 -13.16 -18.23
C PRO A 108 27.09 -14.40 -18.24
N LEU A 109 25.79 -14.16 -18.38
CA LEU A 109 24.79 -15.20 -18.47
C LEU A 109 24.57 -15.57 -19.94
N THR A 110 24.42 -16.87 -20.20
CA THR A 110 24.11 -17.37 -21.54
C THR A 110 22.60 -17.52 -21.69
N LEU A 111 22.02 -16.71 -22.57
CA LEU A 111 20.62 -16.81 -22.98
C LEU A 111 20.50 -17.91 -24.06
N ARG A 112 19.76 -18.98 -23.77
CA ARG A 112 19.61 -20.12 -24.69
C ARG A 112 18.34 -19.97 -25.52
N GLY A 113 18.44 -20.23 -26.83
CA GLY A 113 17.31 -20.17 -27.76
C GLY A 113 16.20 -21.21 -27.51
N ASP A 114 16.44 -22.20 -26.67
CA ASP A 114 15.45 -23.23 -26.30
C ASP A 114 14.41 -22.78 -25.26
N GLY A 115 14.55 -21.56 -24.73
CA GLY A 115 13.67 -21.00 -23.71
C GLY A 115 13.89 -21.58 -22.30
N GLU A 116 14.94 -22.37 -22.09
CA GLU A 116 15.29 -22.87 -20.76
C GLU A 116 15.98 -21.80 -19.93
N TRP A 117 15.82 -21.90 -18.60
CA TRP A 117 16.54 -21.06 -17.65
C TRP A 117 18.05 -21.30 -17.74
N SER A 118 18.80 -20.20 -17.80
CA SER A 118 20.24 -20.21 -17.56
C SER A 118 20.58 -20.69 -16.14
N ARG A 119 21.86 -21.03 -15.93
CA ARG A 119 22.36 -21.34 -14.58
C ARG A 119 22.36 -20.06 -13.74
N TRP A 120 22.16 -20.22 -12.44
CA TRP A 120 22.33 -19.13 -11.49
C TRP A 120 23.75 -18.59 -11.56
N ALA A 121 23.88 -17.28 -11.80
CA ALA A 121 25.10 -16.54 -11.51
C ALA A 121 24.88 -15.74 -10.24
N SER A 122 25.84 -15.80 -9.31
CA SER A 122 25.76 -15.09 -8.05
C SER A 122 26.98 -14.21 -7.82
N VAL A 123 26.75 -13.13 -7.09
CA VAL A 123 27.78 -12.23 -6.57
C VAL A 123 27.53 -12.03 -5.09
N GLU A 124 28.60 -12.04 -4.31
CA GLU A 124 28.56 -11.75 -2.88
C GLU A 124 29.48 -10.57 -2.58
N GLU A 125 28.92 -9.55 -1.94
CA GLU A 125 29.68 -8.44 -1.37
C GLU A 125 29.59 -8.53 0.16
N PRO A 126 30.68 -8.91 0.84
CA PRO A 126 30.70 -8.96 2.29
C PRO A 126 30.90 -7.57 2.90
N ASP A 127 30.32 -7.36 4.09
CA ASP A 127 30.58 -6.22 4.98
C ASP A 127 30.38 -4.84 4.33
N LEU A 128 29.15 -4.54 3.93
CA LEU A 128 28.80 -3.23 3.37
C LEU A 128 29.05 -2.09 4.38
N PRO A 129 29.81 -1.04 4.01
CA PRO A 129 30.24 0.01 4.94
C PRO A 129 29.08 0.89 5.41
N GLU A 130 28.01 0.99 4.63
CA GLU A 130 26.81 1.78 4.91
C GLU A 130 25.57 1.12 4.31
N THR A 131 24.39 1.50 4.80
CA THR A 131 23.12 1.07 4.21
C THR A 131 22.97 1.73 2.86
N THR A 132 22.90 0.93 1.80
CA THR A 132 22.83 1.42 0.41
C THR A 132 21.73 0.71 -0.35
N VAL A 133 21.23 1.35 -1.40
CA VAL A 133 20.31 0.76 -2.36
C VAL A 133 21.13 0.28 -3.55
N VAL A 134 20.92 -0.97 -3.94
CA VAL A 134 21.59 -1.60 -5.08
C VAL A 134 20.58 -1.78 -6.21
N TYR A 135 20.99 -1.41 -7.41
CA TYR A 135 20.24 -1.50 -8.65
C TYR A 135 20.88 -2.54 -9.56
N ILE A 136 20.06 -3.43 -10.12
CA ILE A 136 20.48 -4.40 -11.13
C ILE A 136 20.05 -3.89 -12.49
N VAL A 137 21.02 -3.77 -13.39
CA VAL A 137 20.82 -3.37 -14.78
C VAL A 137 21.28 -4.49 -15.69
N ILE A 138 20.43 -4.85 -16.63
CA ILE A 138 20.76 -5.75 -17.74
C ILE A 138 21.09 -4.91 -18.97
N THR A 139 22.13 -5.29 -19.70
CA THR A 139 22.62 -4.47 -20.82
C THR A 139 23.01 -5.29 -22.03
N ASP A 140 22.87 -4.68 -23.20
CA ASP A 140 23.37 -5.16 -24.49
C ASP A 140 24.32 -4.15 -25.15
N CYS A 141 25.24 -3.57 -24.36
CA CYS A 141 26.14 -2.52 -24.88
C CYS A 141 27.10 -3.02 -25.97
N GLN A 142 27.36 -4.33 -26.00
CA GLN A 142 28.24 -4.96 -26.99
C GLN A 142 27.49 -5.36 -28.27
N GLY A 143 26.16 -5.20 -28.29
CA GLY A 143 25.31 -5.56 -29.42
C GLY A 143 25.24 -7.05 -29.68
N ALA A 144 25.28 -7.85 -28.62
CA ALA A 144 25.31 -9.31 -28.69
C ALA A 144 23.91 -9.94 -28.65
N THR A 145 22.84 -9.20 -28.32
CA THR A 145 21.45 -9.70 -28.26
C THR A 145 20.54 -9.05 -29.31
N HIS A 146 19.65 -8.13 -28.95
CA HIS A 146 18.67 -7.50 -29.84
C HIS A 146 19.29 -6.69 -30.98
N GLN A 147 20.52 -6.18 -30.80
CA GLN A 147 21.25 -5.57 -31.92
C GLN A 147 21.73 -6.61 -32.94
N ALA A 148 22.13 -7.80 -32.49
CA ALA A 148 22.55 -8.90 -33.36
C ALA A 148 21.36 -9.64 -33.99
N ASP A 149 20.23 -9.72 -33.28
CA ASP A 149 18.99 -10.36 -33.75
C ASP A 149 17.77 -9.51 -33.36
N PRO A 150 17.30 -8.60 -34.23
CA PRO A 150 16.19 -7.68 -33.93
C PRO A 150 14.83 -8.32 -33.65
N ASN A 151 14.68 -9.62 -33.94
CA ASN A 151 13.45 -10.37 -33.71
C ASN A 151 13.59 -11.30 -32.49
N LEU A 152 14.57 -11.06 -31.61
CA LEU A 152 14.71 -11.81 -30.37
C LEU A 152 13.48 -11.55 -29.47
N PRO A 153 12.86 -12.59 -28.88
CA PRO A 153 11.78 -12.38 -27.93
C PRO A 153 12.25 -11.67 -26.66
N PRO A 154 11.32 -11.11 -25.87
CA PRO A 154 11.64 -10.55 -24.56
C PRO A 154 12.35 -11.56 -23.65
N ILE A 155 13.22 -11.03 -22.80
CA ILE A 155 14.01 -11.76 -21.82
C ILE A 155 13.26 -11.74 -20.50
N GLU A 156 13.06 -12.90 -19.91
CA GLU A 156 12.54 -13.02 -18.55
C GLU A 156 13.70 -13.13 -17.57
N VAL A 157 13.72 -12.25 -16.57
CA VAL A 157 14.78 -12.21 -15.55
C VAL A 157 14.22 -12.60 -14.19
N ASP A 158 14.95 -13.48 -13.50
CA ASP A 158 14.62 -13.94 -12.14
C ASP A 158 15.80 -13.62 -11.21
N VAL A 159 15.51 -12.85 -10.17
CA VAL A 159 16.50 -12.23 -9.28
C VAL A 159 16.18 -12.60 -7.84
N HIS A 160 17.20 -13.07 -7.12
CA HIS A 160 17.16 -13.29 -5.68
C HIS A 160 18.21 -12.42 -5.01
N MET A 161 17.82 -11.66 -3.99
CA MET A 161 18.71 -10.77 -3.27
C MET A 161 18.50 -10.94 -1.78
N LEU A 162 19.57 -11.23 -1.06
CA LEU A 162 19.51 -11.50 0.37
C LEU A 162 20.16 -10.38 1.17
N ASN A 163 19.47 -9.97 2.23
CA ASN A 163 19.94 -9.09 3.30
C ASN A 163 19.96 -9.90 4.60
N HIS A 164 21.14 -10.20 5.13
CA HIS A 164 21.30 -11.12 6.28
C HIS A 164 20.62 -12.49 6.09
N GLY A 165 20.58 -13.01 4.86
CA GLY A 165 19.93 -14.28 4.55
C GLY A 165 18.40 -14.23 4.47
N SER A 166 17.80 -13.04 4.52
CA SER A 166 16.38 -12.83 4.23
C SER A 166 16.21 -12.13 2.88
N GLU A 167 15.15 -12.49 2.16
CA GLU A 167 14.76 -11.82 0.90
C GLU A 167 14.08 -10.45 1.15
N LEU A 168 13.99 -9.99 2.40
CA LEU A 168 13.47 -8.66 2.74
C LEU A 168 14.52 -7.57 2.50
N SER A 169 14.14 -6.58 1.69
CA SER A 169 14.87 -5.32 1.57
C SER A 169 14.97 -4.61 2.92
N HIS A 170 16.01 -3.80 3.13
CA HIS A 170 16.15 -2.94 4.31
C HIS A 170 14.89 -2.09 4.53
N GLU A 171 14.27 -1.63 3.45
CA GLU A 171 13.05 -0.80 3.48
C GLU A 171 11.92 -1.49 4.28
N ASP A 172 11.79 -2.81 4.14
CA ASP A 172 10.70 -3.62 4.68
C ASP A 172 11.06 -4.37 5.97
N HIS A 173 12.35 -4.46 6.31
CA HIS A 173 12.83 -5.18 7.48
C HIS A 173 12.20 -4.69 8.81
N GLY A 174 11.75 -3.44 8.89
CA GLY A 174 11.00 -2.95 10.07
C GLY A 174 9.55 -3.45 10.12
N LEU A 175 8.94 -3.67 8.96
CA LEU A 175 7.52 -3.97 8.81
C LEU A 175 7.17 -5.36 9.35
N ILE A 176 8.07 -6.34 9.18
CA ILE A 176 7.88 -7.72 9.69
C ILE A 176 7.66 -7.75 11.22
N TYR A 177 8.20 -6.78 11.96
CA TYR A 177 7.98 -6.67 13.42
C TYR A 177 6.80 -5.77 13.77
N LEU A 178 6.53 -4.74 12.97
CA LEU A 178 5.42 -3.81 13.20
C LEU A 178 4.06 -4.50 13.10
N TYR A 179 3.83 -5.26 12.03
CA TYR A 179 2.51 -5.86 11.77
C TYR A 179 2.06 -6.85 12.86
N PRO A 180 2.93 -7.73 13.41
CA PRO A 180 2.58 -8.55 14.58
C PRO A 180 2.21 -7.74 15.83
N VAL A 181 2.89 -6.61 16.09
CA VAL A 181 2.53 -5.73 17.21
C VAL A 181 1.15 -5.11 16.97
N LEU A 182 0.90 -4.59 15.77
CA LEU A 182 -0.40 -4.05 15.40
C LEU A 182 -1.50 -5.13 15.45
N PHE A 183 -1.19 -6.37 15.08
CA PHE A 183 -2.12 -7.50 15.16
C PHE A 183 -2.65 -7.67 16.59
N ILE A 184 -1.76 -7.66 17.59
CA ILE A 184 -2.15 -7.77 19.00
C ILE A 184 -3.03 -6.57 19.42
N VAL A 185 -2.67 -5.37 19.00
CA VAL A 185 -3.44 -4.15 19.33
C VAL A 185 -4.84 -4.19 18.72
N TYR A 186 -4.95 -4.48 17.42
CA TYR A 186 -6.25 -4.57 16.74
C TYR A 186 -7.08 -5.75 17.23
N PHE A 187 -6.46 -6.89 17.55
CA PHE A 187 -7.14 -8.02 18.18
C PHE A 187 -7.77 -7.62 19.52
N TYR A 188 -7.02 -6.90 20.37
CA TYR A 188 -7.55 -6.38 21.64
C TYR A 188 -8.77 -5.47 21.43
N PHE A 189 -8.69 -4.50 20.52
CA PHE A 189 -9.79 -3.58 20.25
C PHE A 189 -10.99 -4.29 19.60
N LEU A 190 -10.76 -5.26 18.73
CA LEU A 190 -11.81 -6.07 18.12
C LEU A 190 -12.53 -6.91 19.18
N ALA A 191 -11.79 -7.68 19.98
CA ALA A 191 -12.34 -8.51 21.06
C ALA A 191 -13.14 -7.66 22.05
N LYS A 192 -12.61 -6.51 22.46
CA LYS A 192 -13.30 -5.57 23.34
C LYS A 192 -14.60 -5.04 22.72
N SER A 193 -14.60 -4.69 21.45
CA SER A 193 -15.77 -4.11 20.77
C SER A 193 -16.84 -5.17 20.53
N VAL A 194 -16.45 -6.39 20.15
CA VAL A 194 -17.36 -7.54 20.00
C VAL A 194 -17.96 -7.94 21.35
N TYR A 195 -17.17 -7.97 22.41
CA TYR A 195 -17.67 -8.23 23.77
C TYR A 195 -18.70 -7.19 24.20
N SER A 196 -18.42 -5.89 23.95
CA SER A 196 -19.36 -4.82 24.23
C SER A 196 -20.66 -4.98 23.45
N LEU A 197 -20.57 -5.31 22.16
CA LEU A 197 -21.72 -5.53 21.30
C LEU A 197 -22.57 -6.73 21.77
N GLY A 198 -21.93 -7.84 22.12
CA GLY A 198 -22.61 -9.02 22.66
C GLY A 198 -23.31 -8.73 23.97
N LYS A 199 -22.68 -7.95 24.85
CA LYS A 199 -23.30 -7.49 26.10
C LYS A 199 -24.50 -6.58 25.83
N ASP A 200 -24.41 -5.66 24.88
CA ASP A 200 -25.52 -4.78 24.51
C ASP A 200 -26.70 -5.59 23.95
N ALA A 201 -26.42 -6.56 23.07
CA ALA A 201 -27.43 -7.47 22.51
C ALA A 201 -28.12 -8.33 23.58
N LEU A 202 -27.38 -8.86 24.56
CA LEU A 202 -27.95 -9.65 25.66
C LEU A 202 -28.81 -8.83 26.62
N ASN A 203 -28.64 -7.51 26.67
CA ASN A 203 -29.41 -6.61 27.53
C ASN A 203 -30.51 -5.86 26.76
N ASP A 204 -30.88 -6.33 25.55
CA ASP A 204 -31.86 -5.70 24.66
C ASP A 204 -31.63 -4.19 24.43
N VAL A 205 -30.35 -3.79 24.38
CA VAL A 205 -29.97 -2.40 24.12
C VAL A 205 -29.90 -2.15 22.62
N GLU A 206 -30.60 -1.12 22.14
CA GLU A 206 -30.52 -0.67 20.74
C GLU A 206 -29.06 -0.30 20.39
N VAL A 207 -28.47 -1.03 19.45
CA VAL A 207 -27.10 -0.80 18.99
C VAL A 207 -27.08 0.34 17.98
N ASP A 208 -26.25 1.35 18.23
CA ASP A 208 -26.07 2.46 17.30
C ASP A 208 -25.38 1.97 16.00
N PRO A 209 -25.93 2.25 14.80
CA PRO A 209 -25.30 1.91 13.52
C PRO A 209 -23.86 2.46 13.39
N ALA A 210 -23.53 3.60 14.03
CA ALA A 210 -22.17 4.12 14.05
C ALA A 210 -21.19 3.17 14.78
N ASN A 211 -21.65 2.49 15.83
CA ASN A 211 -20.87 1.49 16.55
C ASN A 211 -20.64 0.23 15.69
N ILE A 212 -21.65 -0.19 14.92
CA ILE A 212 -21.49 -1.30 13.97
C ILE A 212 -20.47 -0.94 12.88
N GLY A 213 -20.55 0.28 12.35
CA GLY A 213 -19.60 0.78 11.34
C GLY A 213 -18.16 0.75 11.84
N ILE A 214 -17.89 1.22 13.06
CA ILE A 214 -16.52 1.21 13.59
C ILE A 214 -16.03 -0.21 13.92
N ILE A 215 -16.91 -1.11 14.41
CA ILE A 215 -16.57 -2.53 14.61
C ILE A 215 -16.19 -3.19 13.29
N PHE A 216 -16.97 -2.92 12.23
CA PHE A 216 -16.68 -3.42 10.89
C PHE A 216 -15.33 -2.90 10.38
N ALA A 217 -15.04 -1.61 10.54
CA ALA A 217 -13.75 -1.05 10.16
C ALA A 217 -12.56 -1.69 10.92
N ILE A 218 -12.68 -1.91 12.23
CA ILE A 218 -11.66 -2.59 13.03
C ILE A 218 -11.46 -4.03 12.55
N TYR A 219 -12.55 -4.74 12.24
CA TYR A 219 -12.49 -6.09 11.73
C TYR A 219 -11.77 -6.17 10.38
N THR A 220 -12.10 -5.28 9.44
CA THR A 220 -11.43 -5.25 8.14
C THR A 220 -9.96 -4.86 8.28
N GLU A 221 -9.63 -3.90 9.14
CA GLU A 221 -8.23 -3.52 9.40
C GLU A 221 -7.43 -4.67 10.04
N PHE A 222 -8.06 -5.44 10.94
CA PHE A 222 -7.46 -6.64 11.51
C PHE A 222 -7.15 -7.69 10.44
N LEU A 223 -8.05 -7.90 9.46
CA LEU A 223 -7.79 -8.80 8.34
C LEU A 223 -6.65 -8.29 7.45
N HIS A 224 -6.61 -6.99 7.15
CA HIS A 224 -5.49 -6.36 6.44
C HIS A 224 -4.14 -6.69 7.11
N ILE A 225 -4.05 -6.43 8.43
CA ILE A 225 -2.83 -6.67 9.21
C ILE A 225 -2.46 -8.16 9.23
N ALA A 226 -3.44 -9.06 9.38
CA ALA A 226 -3.20 -10.49 9.39
C ALA A 226 -2.66 -11.00 8.04
N CYS A 227 -3.30 -10.59 6.93
CA CYS A 227 -2.87 -10.95 5.58
C CYS A 227 -1.46 -10.42 5.29
N THR A 228 -1.19 -9.15 5.61
CA THR A 228 0.12 -8.52 5.41
C THR A 228 1.21 -9.21 6.25
N SER A 229 0.91 -9.52 7.51
CA SER A 229 1.86 -10.23 8.40
C SER A 229 2.28 -11.58 7.83
N ILE A 230 1.30 -12.37 7.35
CA ILE A 230 1.59 -13.69 6.78
C ILE A 230 2.32 -13.54 5.45
N HIS A 231 1.91 -12.60 4.59
CA HIS A 231 2.59 -12.30 3.34
C HIS A 231 4.06 -11.96 3.58
N LEU A 232 4.36 -10.99 4.45
CA LEU A 232 5.73 -10.55 4.76
C LEU A 232 6.57 -11.67 5.38
N TYR A 233 5.98 -12.48 6.27
CA TYR A 233 6.70 -13.60 6.87
C TYR A 233 7.11 -14.63 5.80
N VAL A 234 6.23 -14.94 4.85
CA VAL A 234 6.53 -15.86 3.74
C VAL A 234 7.52 -15.23 2.76
N TYR A 235 7.32 -13.95 2.43
CA TYR A 235 8.19 -13.17 1.55
C TYR A 235 9.63 -13.18 2.05
N ALA A 236 9.84 -13.06 3.37
CA ALA A 236 11.17 -13.12 3.98
C ALA A 236 11.98 -14.38 3.67
N TYR A 237 11.32 -15.49 3.33
CA TYR A 237 11.95 -16.78 3.00
C TYR A 237 12.03 -17.07 1.51
N ASN A 238 11.10 -16.56 0.70
CA ASN A 238 10.97 -16.97 -0.70
C ASN A 238 11.00 -15.81 -1.71
N GLY A 239 11.08 -14.56 -1.26
CA GLY A 239 11.15 -13.34 -2.08
C GLY A 239 9.87 -13.01 -2.86
N SER A 240 8.81 -13.83 -2.75
CA SER A 240 7.58 -13.64 -3.51
C SER A 240 6.34 -13.49 -2.63
N GLY A 241 6.38 -14.00 -1.41
CA GLY A 241 5.22 -14.05 -0.51
C GLY A 241 4.06 -14.85 -1.11
N PHE A 242 2.85 -14.52 -0.66
CA PHE A 242 1.60 -14.96 -1.29
C PHE A 242 0.90 -13.77 -1.93
N TYR A 243 0.81 -13.78 -3.26
CA TYR A 243 0.16 -12.71 -4.04
C TYR A 243 -1.29 -12.46 -3.61
N LEU A 244 -2.07 -13.53 -3.41
CA LEU A 244 -3.47 -13.40 -2.99
C LEU A 244 -3.63 -12.74 -1.61
N LEU A 245 -2.69 -12.95 -0.70
CA LEU A 245 -2.74 -12.32 0.62
C LEU A 245 -2.45 -10.83 0.54
N ASP A 246 -1.52 -10.42 -0.31
CA ASP A 246 -1.18 -9.01 -0.51
C ASP A 246 -2.33 -8.22 -1.18
N LEU A 247 -2.90 -8.79 -2.25
CA LEU A 247 -4.09 -8.23 -2.90
C LEU A 247 -5.26 -8.11 -1.91
N SER A 248 -5.51 -9.16 -1.11
CA SER A 248 -6.57 -9.16 -0.10
C SER A 248 -6.28 -8.14 1.00
N ALA A 249 -5.03 -8.02 1.45
CA ALA A 249 -4.62 -7.06 2.46
C ALA A 249 -4.91 -5.63 2.02
N THR A 250 -4.53 -5.28 0.78
CA THR A 250 -4.81 -3.96 0.20
C THR A 250 -6.31 -3.69 0.18
N PHE A 251 -7.10 -4.66 -0.27
CA PHE A 251 -8.55 -4.51 -0.34
C PHE A 251 -9.19 -4.25 1.04
N PHE A 252 -8.77 -5.01 2.06
CA PHE A 252 -9.25 -4.83 3.42
C PHE A 252 -8.85 -3.47 4.03
N GLN A 253 -7.64 -3.00 3.73
CA GLN A 253 -7.15 -1.68 4.14
C GLN A 253 -8.00 -0.55 3.56
N MET A 254 -8.24 -0.57 2.24
CA MET A 254 -9.09 0.41 1.57
C MET A 254 -10.49 0.47 2.18
N THR A 255 -11.03 -0.71 2.47
CA THR A 255 -12.35 -0.85 3.05
C THR A 255 -12.42 -0.20 4.42
N ALA A 256 -11.49 -0.56 5.30
CA ALA A 256 -11.40 0.03 6.64
C ALA A 256 -11.32 1.56 6.55
N GLN A 257 -10.47 2.06 5.65
CA GLN A 257 -10.27 3.47 5.42
C GLN A 257 -11.55 4.20 4.97
N VAL A 258 -12.26 3.66 3.98
CA VAL A 258 -13.51 4.26 3.46
C VAL A 258 -14.57 4.30 4.55
N VAL A 259 -14.69 3.25 5.36
CA VAL A 259 -15.64 3.20 6.47
C VAL A 259 -15.29 4.25 7.52
N VAL A 260 -14.03 4.35 7.95
CA VAL A 260 -13.59 5.33 8.97
C VAL A 260 -13.76 6.77 8.48
N VAL A 261 -13.32 7.07 7.25
CA VAL A 261 -13.51 8.40 6.62
C VAL A 261 -14.99 8.73 6.48
N GLY A 262 -15.80 7.75 6.06
CA GLY A 262 -17.25 7.89 5.97
C GLY A 262 -17.88 8.22 7.32
N LEU A 263 -17.53 7.50 8.39
CA LEU A 263 -18.01 7.77 9.74
C LEU A 263 -17.64 9.17 10.21
N PHE A 264 -16.37 9.58 10.09
CA PHE A 264 -15.94 10.94 10.43
C PHE A 264 -16.75 11.99 9.67
N THR A 265 -16.92 11.80 8.35
CA THR A 265 -17.61 12.75 7.47
C THR A 265 -19.10 12.84 7.77
N MET A 266 -19.77 11.71 7.97
CA MET A 266 -21.19 11.68 8.32
C MET A 266 -21.45 12.37 9.66
N ILE A 267 -20.65 12.06 10.67
CA ILE A 267 -20.79 12.69 12.00
C ILE A 267 -20.50 14.19 11.92
N ALA A 268 -19.50 14.61 11.15
CA ALA A 268 -19.23 16.03 10.91
C ALA A 268 -20.41 16.76 10.25
N HIS A 269 -21.14 16.09 9.35
CA HIS A 269 -22.33 16.63 8.71
C HIS A 269 -23.60 16.58 9.58
N GLY A 270 -23.46 16.15 10.84
CA GLY A 270 -24.53 16.21 11.83
C GLY A 270 -25.33 14.91 11.95
N TRP A 271 -24.88 13.81 11.32
CA TRP A 271 -25.51 12.52 11.52
C TRP A 271 -25.55 12.17 13.01
N LYS A 272 -26.76 11.90 13.53
CA LYS A 272 -27.07 11.64 14.95
C LYS A 272 -26.78 12.79 15.94
N ILE A 273 -26.19 13.91 15.51
CA ILE A 273 -25.93 15.08 16.37
C ILE A 273 -26.94 16.21 16.10
N THR A 274 -27.49 16.24 14.89
CA THR A 274 -28.55 17.15 14.42
C THR A 274 -29.75 16.32 13.95
N GLU A 275 -30.85 16.98 13.61
CA GLU A 275 -32.07 16.34 13.09
C GLU A 275 -31.88 15.64 11.73
N ASN A 276 -30.76 15.91 11.03
CA ASN A 276 -30.48 15.35 9.72
C ASN A 276 -30.25 13.83 9.80
N ASP A 277 -31.12 13.06 9.14
CA ASP A 277 -30.93 11.61 8.97
C ASP A 277 -30.00 11.30 7.79
N ILE A 278 -29.55 10.05 7.69
CA ILE A 278 -28.68 9.55 6.60
C ILE A 278 -29.34 9.79 5.24
N ALA A 279 -30.67 9.67 5.14
CA ALA A 279 -31.42 9.85 3.91
C ALA A 279 -31.24 11.26 3.30
N GLU A 280 -31.13 12.29 4.15
CA GLU A 280 -30.89 13.67 3.71
C GLU A 280 -29.44 13.90 3.25
N ASN A 281 -28.54 12.97 3.60
CA ASN A 281 -27.12 13.00 3.26
C ASN A 281 -26.75 12.02 2.13
N THR A 282 -27.72 11.64 1.29
CA THR A 282 -27.50 10.73 0.14
C THR A 282 -26.33 11.17 -0.75
N GLY A 283 -26.14 12.48 -0.94
CA GLY A 283 -24.98 13.01 -1.67
C GLY A 283 -23.62 12.66 -1.06
N LEU A 284 -23.50 12.59 0.26
CA LEU A 284 -22.25 12.18 0.94
C LEU A 284 -21.99 10.69 0.78
N VAL A 285 -23.05 9.87 0.78
CA VAL A 285 -22.92 8.42 0.55
C VAL A 285 -22.46 8.15 -0.88
N VAL A 286 -23.05 8.84 -1.87
CA VAL A 286 -22.62 8.75 -3.27
C VAL A 286 -21.18 9.23 -3.45
N LEU A 287 -20.83 10.38 -2.86
CA LEU A 287 -19.48 10.92 -2.91
C LEU A 287 -18.46 9.96 -2.29
N GLY A 288 -18.77 9.38 -1.12
CA GLY A 288 -17.94 8.37 -0.47
C GLY A 288 -17.76 7.11 -1.32
N GLY A 289 -18.81 6.67 -2.01
CA GLY A 289 -18.74 5.57 -2.98
C GLY A 289 -17.83 5.87 -4.17
N VAL A 290 -17.93 7.07 -4.75
CA VAL A 290 -17.04 7.51 -5.84
C VAL A 290 -15.59 7.54 -5.37
N ILE A 291 -15.33 8.12 -4.19
CA ILE A 291 -13.97 8.16 -3.63
C ILE A 291 -13.42 6.75 -3.42
N CYS A 292 -14.23 5.82 -2.91
CA CYS A 292 -13.84 4.42 -2.75
C CYS A 292 -13.40 3.80 -4.07
N VAL A 293 -14.21 3.97 -5.13
CA VAL A 293 -13.89 3.42 -6.47
C VAL A 293 -12.59 4.03 -7.01
N VAL A 294 -12.43 5.35 -6.91
CA VAL A 294 -11.21 6.02 -7.42
C VAL A 294 -9.98 5.59 -6.60
N GLN A 295 -10.08 5.44 -5.28
CA GLN A 295 -8.96 4.95 -4.45
C GLN A 295 -8.60 3.49 -4.78
N SER A 296 -9.60 2.64 -5.03
CA SER A 296 -9.37 1.26 -5.48
C SER A 296 -8.67 1.21 -6.83
N LEU A 297 -9.10 2.03 -7.80
CA LEU A 297 -8.42 2.15 -9.09
C LEU A 297 -6.99 2.66 -8.94
N ALA A 298 -6.78 3.71 -8.15
CA ALA A 298 -5.46 4.30 -7.94
C ALA A 298 -4.47 3.30 -7.33
N SER A 299 -4.90 2.49 -6.38
CA SER A 299 -4.01 1.49 -5.78
C SER A 299 -3.84 0.25 -6.67
N TYR A 300 -4.84 -0.08 -7.52
CA TYR A 300 -4.63 -1.10 -8.55
C TYR A 300 -3.57 -0.66 -9.57
N LEU A 301 -3.54 0.64 -9.93
CA LEU A 301 -2.44 1.18 -10.73
C LEU A 301 -1.08 1.06 -10.01
N THR A 302 -1.04 1.15 -8.68
CA THR A 302 0.18 0.86 -7.90
C THR A 302 0.69 -0.55 -8.11
N PHE A 303 -0.20 -1.53 -8.12
CA PHE A 303 0.17 -2.91 -8.41
C PHE A 303 0.70 -3.13 -9.83
N LEU A 304 0.22 -2.35 -10.82
CA LEU A 304 0.68 -2.47 -12.20
C LEU A 304 2.03 -1.77 -12.45
N ASP A 305 2.36 -0.77 -11.64
CA ASP A 305 3.56 0.07 -11.77
C ASP A 305 4.54 -0.23 -10.63
N ASP A 306 4.47 -1.45 -10.07
CA ASP A 306 5.34 -1.93 -9.02
C ASP A 306 6.76 -2.17 -9.56
N GLY A 307 7.78 -1.86 -8.75
CA GLY A 307 9.18 -2.05 -9.10
C GLY A 307 9.84 -0.93 -9.91
N ALA A 308 9.13 0.13 -10.33
CA ALA A 308 9.75 1.22 -11.12
C ALA A 308 10.98 1.85 -10.41
N HIS A 309 12.06 2.06 -11.16
CA HIS A 309 13.37 2.45 -10.64
C HIS A 309 13.41 3.82 -9.92
N HIS A 310 12.50 4.74 -10.27
CA HIS A 310 12.44 6.10 -9.69
C HIS A 310 11.56 6.16 -8.44
N LYS A 311 10.98 5.03 -8.00
CA LYS A 311 10.14 4.97 -6.81
C LYS A 311 10.99 4.52 -5.62
N TYR A 312 10.96 5.29 -4.53
CA TYR A 312 11.57 4.91 -3.24
C TYR A 312 10.51 4.48 -2.22
N HIS A 313 9.25 4.48 -2.63
CA HIS A 313 8.09 3.98 -1.89
C HIS A 313 6.95 3.72 -2.88
N ASP A 314 5.99 2.89 -2.49
CA ASP A 314 4.87 2.44 -3.34
C ASP A 314 3.97 3.58 -3.81
N TYR A 315 4.09 4.75 -3.17
CA TYR A 315 3.34 5.96 -3.51
C TYR A 315 4.15 7.00 -4.29
N GLY A 316 5.28 6.61 -4.88
CA GLY A 316 6.06 7.48 -5.77
C GLY A 316 5.32 7.70 -7.10
N GLY A 317 5.49 8.88 -7.72
CA GLY A 317 4.90 9.20 -9.03
C GLY A 317 3.44 9.66 -8.99
N TYR A 318 2.72 9.51 -10.11
CA TYR A 318 1.36 10.04 -10.31
C TYR A 318 0.32 9.43 -9.36
N GLN A 319 0.47 8.15 -9.04
CA GLN A 319 -0.38 7.45 -8.08
C GLN A 319 -0.41 8.12 -6.69
N GLY A 320 0.75 8.53 -6.18
CA GLY A 320 0.87 9.24 -4.90
C GLY A 320 0.14 10.58 -4.96
N ILE A 321 0.32 11.31 -6.05
CA ILE A 321 -0.35 12.61 -6.28
C ILE A 321 -1.88 12.42 -6.28
N ILE A 322 -2.39 11.40 -6.97
CA ILE A 322 -3.83 11.09 -6.99
C ILE A 322 -4.32 10.76 -5.57
N MET A 323 -3.61 9.91 -4.83
CA MET A 323 -3.97 9.55 -3.46
C MET A 323 -3.95 10.75 -2.50
N VAL A 324 -2.94 11.62 -2.61
CA VAL A 324 -2.84 12.87 -1.85
C VAL A 324 -4.02 13.79 -2.19
N ALA A 325 -4.33 13.99 -3.46
CA ALA A 325 -5.43 14.85 -3.89
C ALA A 325 -6.78 14.35 -3.33
N LEU A 326 -7.06 13.04 -3.40
CA LEU A 326 -8.28 12.44 -2.85
C LEU A 326 -8.38 12.61 -1.32
N ARG A 327 -7.26 12.48 -0.61
CA ARG A 327 -7.19 12.72 0.85
C ARG A 327 -7.47 14.18 1.21
N ILE A 328 -6.92 15.12 0.45
CA ILE A 328 -7.17 16.55 0.67
C ILE A 328 -8.64 16.88 0.37
N LEU A 329 -9.21 16.37 -0.72
CA LEU A 329 -10.62 16.58 -1.06
C LEU A 329 -11.56 16.03 0.02
N THR A 330 -11.33 14.80 0.49
CA THR A 330 -12.12 14.23 1.60
C THR A 330 -11.98 15.04 2.88
N TRP A 331 -10.78 15.52 3.18
CA TRP A 331 -10.54 16.39 4.33
C TRP A 331 -11.28 17.73 4.21
N ILE A 332 -11.31 18.36 3.04
CA ILE A 332 -12.07 19.60 2.79
C ILE A 332 -13.57 19.37 3.05
N VAL A 333 -14.14 18.28 2.53
CA VAL A 333 -15.54 17.91 2.74
C VAL A 333 -15.82 17.71 4.23
N PHE A 334 -14.94 16.98 4.92
CA PHE A 334 -15.04 16.77 6.36
C PHE A 334 -15.02 18.09 7.16
N VAL A 335 -14.04 18.96 6.89
CA VAL A 335 -13.92 20.27 7.56
C VAL A 335 -15.12 21.16 7.28
N TYR A 336 -15.62 21.17 6.04
CA TYR A 336 -16.84 21.88 5.67
C TYR A 336 -18.03 21.43 6.52
N GLY A 337 -18.19 20.11 6.71
CA GLY A 337 -19.21 19.55 7.60
C GLY A 337 -19.09 20.07 9.04
N ILE A 338 -17.87 20.04 9.60
CA ILE A 338 -17.59 20.56 10.95
C ILE A 338 -17.97 22.05 11.06
N VAL A 339 -17.49 22.89 10.15
CA VAL A 339 -17.72 24.35 10.17
C VAL A 339 -19.20 24.67 10.03
N LYS A 340 -19.91 23.97 9.13
CA LYS A 340 -21.35 24.16 8.91
C LYS A 340 -22.19 23.85 10.15
N ASN A 341 -21.79 22.83 10.93
CA ASN A 341 -22.62 22.32 12.03
C ASN A 341 -22.17 22.77 13.43
N ILE A 342 -20.93 23.24 13.62
CA ILE A 342 -20.42 23.63 14.95
C ILE A 342 -21.26 24.72 15.64
N GLY A 343 -21.90 25.59 14.85
CA GLY A 343 -22.81 26.62 15.34
C GLY A 343 -24.22 26.11 15.67
N LYS A 344 -24.66 25.05 15.00
CA LYS A 344 -26.01 24.48 15.11
C LYS A 344 -26.16 23.46 16.24
N VAL A 345 -25.05 22.84 16.63
CA VAL A 345 -25.05 21.80 17.66
C VAL A 345 -25.10 22.34 19.09
N ASN A 346 -25.76 21.57 19.95
CA ASN A 346 -25.88 21.85 21.37
C ASN A 346 -24.51 22.08 22.05
N ARG A 347 -24.47 22.94 23.08
CA ARG A 347 -23.22 23.30 23.80
C ARG A 347 -22.46 22.07 24.33
N LYS A 348 -23.19 21.01 24.70
CA LYS A 348 -22.65 19.74 25.18
C LYS A 348 -21.99 18.87 24.08
N ALA A 349 -22.42 19.02 22.83
CA ALA A 349 -21.87 18.29 21.68
C ALA A 349 -20.66 19.00 21.03
N LYS A 350 -20.43 20.29 21.32
CA LYS A 350 -19.27 21.04 20.80
C LYS A 350 -17.91 20.41 21.13
N PRO A 351 -17.64 19.95 22.38
CA PRO A 351 -16.37 19.29 22.70
C PRO A 351 -16.17 17.96 21.96
N LEU A 352 -17.25 17.25 21.63
CA LEU A 352 -17.20 16.04 20.80
C LEU A 352 -16.76 16.39 19.37
N LEU A 353 -17.43 17.37 18.74
CA LEU A 353 -17.08 17.82 17.40
C LEU A 353 -15.65 18.34 17.31
N LYS A 354 -15.15 19.01 18.35
CA LYS A 354 -13.73 19.41 18.42
C LYS A 354 -12.77 18.22 18.51
N ALA A 355 -13.09 17.21 19.31
CA ALA A 355 -12.26 16.01 19.39
C ALA A 355 -12.25 15.24 18.05
N LEU A 356 -13.43 15.12 17.42
CA LEU A 356 -13.57 14.51 16.11
C LEU A 356 -12.88 15.33 15.02
N SER A 357 -12.92 16.66 15.07
CA SER A 357 -12.24 17.50 14.07
C SER A 357 -10.74 17.29 14.10
N VAL A 358 -10.14 17.14 15.29
CA VAL A 358 -8.72 16.84 15.44
C VAL A 358 -8.43 15.42 14.97
N ALA A 359 -9.14 14.41 15.45
CA ALA A 359 -8.89 13.02 15.09
C ALA A 359 -9.12 12.73 13.60
N GLY A 360 -10.20 13.25 13.02
CA GLY A 360 -10.52 13.12 11.59
C GLY A 360 -9.51 13.85 10.71
N SER A 361 -9.06 15.06 11.12
CA SER A 361 -8.01 15.77 10.39
C SER A 361 -6.69 15.02 10.44
N LEU A 362 -6.28 14.53 11.61
CA LEU A 362 -5.08 13.69 11.74
C LEU A 362 -5.17 12.45 10.85
N TYR A 363 -6.32 11.77 10.83
CA TYR A 363 -6.50 10.55 10.03
C TYR A 363 -6.38 10.83 8.52
N MET A 364 -7.05 11.88 8.03
CA MET A 364 -7.09 12.18 6.59
C MET A 364 -5.80 12.84 6.09
N MET A 365 -5.15 13.65 6.91
CA MET A 365 -3.91 14.37 6.57
C MET A 365 -2.63 13.59 6.90
N ALA A 366 -2.72 12.45 7.59
CA ALA A 366 -1.57 11.60 7.90
C ALA A 366 -0.76 11.28 6.63
N PHE A 367 -1.43 10.71 5.61
CA PHE A 367 -0.79 10.32 4.37
C PHE A 367 -0.22 11.51 3.59
N PRO A 368 -0.98 12.59 3.26
CA PRO A 368 -0.41 13.78 2.63
C PRO A 368 0.78 14.38 3.40
N GLY A 369 0.67 14.49 4.72
CA GLY A 369 1.74 15.05 5.55
C GLY A 369 3.02 14.23 5.50
N LEU A 370 2.90 12.89 5.58
CA LEU A 370 4.05 11.98 5.49
C LEU A 370 4.62 11.90 4.07
N TRP A 371 3.77 11.94 3.06
CA TRP A 371 4.20 11.96 1.66
C TRP A 371 5.07 13.20 1.36
N PHE A 372 4.68 14.39 1.84
CA PHE A 372 5.52 15.58 1.74
C PHE A 372 6.79 15.49 2.61
N LEU A 373 6.71 14.85 3.78
CA LEU A 373 7.85 14.68 4.66
C LEU A 373 8.95 13.81 4.01
N CYS A 374 8.59 12.85 3.15
CA CYS A 374 9.56 11.97 2.49
C CYS A 374 10.56 12.70 1.59
N TYR A 375 10.22 13.87 1.04
CA TYR A 375 11.19 14.69 0.29
C TYR A 375 12.37 15.18 1.14
N LEU A 376 12.28 15.09 2.47
CA LEU A 376 13.35 15.45 3.40
C LEU A 376 14.09 14.23 3.95
N ILE A 377 13.71 13.01 3.55
CA ILE A 377 14.18 11.75 4.13
C ILE A 377 14.93 10.94 3.06
N PRO A 378 16.05 10.26 3.39
CA PRO A 378 16.75 9.38 2.46
C PRO A 378 15.86 8.28 1.89
N GLY A 379 16.04 7.92 0.62
CA GLY A 379 15.19 6.98 -0.13
C GLY A 379 14.88 5.69 0.62
N TYR A 380 15.92 5.00 1.12
CA TYR A 380 15.82 3.73 1.84
C TYR A 380 15.04 3.78 3.17
N LEU A 381 14.67 4.98 3.67
CA LEU A 381 13.82 5.16 4.85
C LEU A 381 12.40 5.61 4.50
N GLN A 382 12.15 6.08 3.27
CA GLN A 382 10.88 6.71 2.90
C GLN A 382 9.70 5.74 3.05
N ASN A 383 9.82 4.51 2.52
CA ASN A 383 8.76 3.51 2.64
C ASN A 383 8.40 3.26 4.11
N ARG A 384 9.41 3.00 4.94
CA ARG A 384 9.24 2.76 6.37
C ARG A 384 8.54 3.93 7.06
N VAL A 385 8.96 5.17 6.81
CA VAL A 385 8.38 6.35 7.46
C VAL A 385 6.93 6.57 7.05
N ILE A 386 6.58 6.41 5.77
CA ILE A 386 5.20 6.52 5.31
C ILE A 386 4.33 5.46 5.97
N VAL A 387 4.72 4.20 5.90
CA VAL A 387 3.90 3.08 6.39
C VAL A 387 3.75 3.14 7.91
N PHE A 388 4.85 3.24 8.66
CA PHE A 388 4.81 3.34 10.12
C PHE A 388 4.05 4.58 10.59
N GLY A 389 4.39 5.75 10.04
CA GLY A 389 3.78 7.01 10.44
C GLY A 389 2.27 7.00 10.18
N ASN A 390 1.87 6.49 9.02
CA ASN A 390 0.47 6.47 8.62
C ASN A 390 -0.33 5.50 9.50
N LEU A 391 0.16 4.27 9.71
CA LEU A 391 -0.48 3.29 10.59
C LEU A 391 -0.61 3.81 12.03
N PHE A 392 0.43 4.46 12.56
CA PHE A 392 0.41 4.98 13.93
C PHE A 392 -0.59 6.15 14.11
N ILE A 393 -0.57 7.13 13.20
CA ILE A 393 -1.49 8.28 13.26
C ILE A 393 -2.94 7.80 13.05
N GLN A 394 -3.16 6.89 12.09
CA GLN A 394 -4.49 6.34 11.83
C GLN A 394 -5.01 5.53 13.02
N LEU A 395 -4.19 4.66 13.61
CA LEU A 395 -4.54 3.91 14.83
C LEU A 395 -4.92 4.86 15.96
N PHE A 396 -4.13 5.91 16.20
CA PHE A 396 -4.44 6.89 17.25
C PHE A 396 -5.80 7.57 17.03
N SER A 397 -6.07 8.01 15.80
CA SER A 397 -7.36 8.60 15.43
C SER A 397 -8.54 7.62 15.56
N VAL A 398 -8.34 6.36 15.18
CA VAL A 398 -9.35 5.29 15.34
C VAL A 398 -9.62 5.01 16.81
N ILE A 399 -8.60 4.98 17.67
CA ILE A 399 -8.78 4.81 19.12
C ILE A 399 -9.61 5.96 19.71
N ILE A 400 -9.39 7.19 19.27
CA ILE A 400 -10.24 8.33 19.68
C ILE A 400 -11.68 8.08 19.24
N LEU A 401 -11.89 7.67 17.98
CA LEU A 401 -13.22 7.40 17.43
C LEU A 401 -13.94 6.27 18.18
N ILE A 402 -13.27 5.15 18.45
CA ILE A 402 -13.80 4.02 19.25
C ILE A 402 -14.23 4.51 20.63
N ASN A 403 -13.38 5.29 21.31
CA ASN A 403 -13.71 5.82 22.63
C ASN A 403 -14.91 6.77 22.60
N GLN A 404 -15.15 7.49 21.49
CA GLN A 404 -16.34 8.31 21.32
C GLN A 404 -17.58 7.49 20.94
N LEU A 405 -17.48 6.48 20.07
CA LEU A 405 -18.66 5.77 19.56
C LEU A 405 -19.10 4.61 20.45
N SER A 406 -18.16 3.87 21.03
CA SER A 406 -18.47 2.60 21.73
C SER A 406 -18.73 2.77 23.23
N LYS A 407 -18.37 3.90 23.85
CA LYS A 407 -18.64 4.14 25.28
C LYS A 407 -20.06 4.70 25.49
N ARG A 408 -20.84 4.07 26.39
CA ARG A 408 -22.21 4.49 26.73
C ARG A 408 -22.32 5.89 27.33
N ASP A 409 -21.28 6.33 28.04
CA ASP A 409 -21.17 7.68 28.63
C ASP A 409 -20.29 8.62 27.80
N SER A 410 -20.07 8.28 26.53
CA SER A 410 -19.35 9.17 25.64
C SER A 410 -20.18 10.43 25.34
N LYS A 411 -19.47 11.47 24.92
CA LYS A 411 -20.10 12.71 24.47
C LYS A 411 -20.98 12.49 23.23
N PHE A 412 -20.69 11.46 22.43
CA PHE A 412 -21.52 11.07 21.29
C PHE A 412 -22.85 10.45 21.73
N SER A 413 -22.82 9.51 22.68
CA SER A 413 -24.06 8.92 23.21
C SER A 413 -24.94 9.98 23.87
N GLU A 414 -24.34 10.93 24.61
CA GLU A 414 -25.09 12.06 25.19
C GLU A 414 -25.68 12.96 24.11
N ALA A 415 -24.91 13.34 23.09
CA ALA A 415 -25.38 14.17 21.98
C ALA A 415 -26.52 13.50 21.18
N SER A 416 -26.37 12.21 20.89
CA SER A 416 -27.36 11.40 20.16
C SER A 416 -28.67 11.26 20.93
N LYS A 417 -28.60 11.01 22.25
CA LYS A 417 -29.79 10.97 23.11
C LYS A 417 -30.52 12.31 23.19
N ILE A 418 -29.80 13.43 23.20
CA ILE A 418 -30.41 14.76 23.19
C ILE A 418 -31.13 14.99 21.86
N SER A 419 -30.53 14.63 20.72
CA SER A 419 -31.17 14.75 19.41
C SER A 419 -32.46 13.92 19.33
N LYS A 420 -32.45 12.67 19.82
CA LYS A 420 -33.65 11.80 19.86
C LYS A 420 -34.79 12.39 20.70
N LYS A 421 -34.50 13.16 21.76
CA LYS A 421 -35.52 13.77 22.65
C LYS A 421 -36.19 15.02 22.07
N VAL A 422 -35.58 15.67 21.08
CA VAL A 422 -36.14 16.88 20.44
C VAL A 422 -37.19 16.52 19.39
N LEU A 423 -37.20 15.28 18.89
CA LEU A 423 -38.25 14.77 18.02
C LEU A 423 -39.53 14.53 18.84
N PRO A 424 -40.68 15.16 18.52
CA PRO A 424 -41.95 14.71 19.05
C PRO A 424 -42.16 13.28 18.55
N SER A 425 -42.41 12.35 19.47
CA SER A 425 -42.92 11.04 19.11
C SER A 425 -44.24 11.26 18.36
N ALA A 426 -44.20 11.16 17.03
CA ALA A 426 -45.38 11.16 16.19
C ALA A 426 -46.19 9.91 16.56
N THR A 427 -47.17 10.10 17.43
CA THR A 427 -48.31 9.19 17.64
C THR A 427 -49.33 9.38 16.55
#